data_AF-A0A7X3LQW5-F1
#
_entry.id   AF-A0A7X3LQW5-F1
#
_cell.length_a   1.000
_cell.length_b   1.000
_cell.length_c   1.000
_cell.angle_alpha   90.00
_cell.angle_beta   90.00
_cell.angle_gamma   90.00
#
_symmetry.space_group_name_H-M   'P 1'
#
loop_
_entity.id
_entity.type
_entity.pdbx_description
1 polymer ?
#
loop_
_entity_poly.entity_id
_entity_poly.type
_entity_poly.pdbx_seq_one_letter_code
_entity_poly.pdbx_strand_id
1 'polypeptide(L)'
;MSPDQFRAWRKGLGLKQKDAAERLGLKKRMIQYYEKGDRNGRPVEIPKSIRLACYALTKGIGDFDGTAPVPTSFEPPSDALAADVESGHGRQSADSSAESARIHRSETKI
;
A
#
# COMPACT_ATOMS: atom_id res chain seq x y z
N MET A 1 10.70 -13.08 -7.29
CA MET A 1 9.73 -12.10 -6.75
C MET A 1 9.95 -10.80 -7.48
N SER A 2 9.01 -10.41 -8.33
CA SER A 2 9.03 -9.15 -9.08
C SER A 2 8.59 -7.97 -8.20
N PRO A 3 8.78 -6.71 -8.64
CA PRO A 3 8.26 -5.53 -7.93
C PRO A 3 6.75 -5.60 -7.66
N ASP A 4 5.97 -6.06 -8.64
CA ASP A 4 4.52 -6.19 -8.49
C ASP A 4 4.14 -7.28 -7.48
N GLN A 5 4.83 -8.43 -7.49
CA GLN A 5 4.65 -9.48 -6.49
C GLN A 5 5.01 -8.97 -5.09
N PHE A 6 6.02 -8.11 -4.96
CA PHE A 6 6.39 -7.50 -3.68
C PHE A 6 5.37 -6.50 -3.16
N ARG A 7 4.85 -5.65 -4.04
CA ARG A 7 3.76 -4.76 -3.71
C ARG A 7 2.50 -5.53 -3.31
N ALA A 8 2.16 -6.59 -4.04
CA ALA A 8 1.00 -7.44 -3.76
C ALA A 8 1.13 -8.16 -2.41
N TRP A 9 2.30 -8.75 -2.13
CA TRP A 9 2.61 -9.38 -0.84
C TRP A 9 2.38 -8.41 0.32
N ARG A 10 2.96 -7.19 0.25
CA ARG A 10 2.82 -6.20 1.32
C ARG A 10 1.37 -5.82 1.57
N LYS A 11 0.62 -5.55 0.50
CA LYS A 11 -0.81 -5.20 0.57
C LYS A 11 -1.65 -6.36 1.10
N GLY A 12 -1.33 -7.60 0.71
CA GLY A 12 -2.01 -8.81 1.20
C GLY A 12 -1.86 -9.03 2.70
N LEU A 13 -0.79 -8.52 3.31
CA LEU A 13 -0.60 -8.49 4.77
C LEU A 13 -1.14 -7.22 5.44
N GLY A 14 -1.78 -6.31 4.70
CA GLY A 14 -2.30 -5.04 5.23
C GLY A 14 -1.21 -4.04 5.67
N LEU A 15 0.06 -4.26 5.31
CA LEU A 15 1.17 -3.47 5.82
C LEU A 15 1.33 -2.16 5.06
N LYS A 16 1.52 -1.04 5.77
CA LYS A 16 2.03 0.19 5.14
C LYS A 16 3.51 0.00 4.78
N GLN A 17 4.06 0.85 3.90
CA GLN A 17 5.48 0.75 3.52
C GLN A 17 6.43 0.89 4.73
N LYS A 18 6.04 1.65 5.76
CA LYS A 18 6.81 1.80 7.01
C LYS A 18 6.82 0.49 7.79
N ASP A 19 5.65 -0.07 8.05
CA ASP A 19 5.48 -1.32 8.82
C ASP A 19 6.21 -2.49 8.15
N ALA A 20 6.12 -2.59 6.82
CA ALA A 20 6.87 -3.61 6.08
C ALA A 20 8.39 -3.43 6.22
N ALA A 21 8.87 -2.19 6.29
CA ALA A 21 10.29 -1.91 6.50
C ALA A 21 10.72 -2.34 7.90
N GLU A 22 9.93 -2.03 8.93
CA GLU A 22 10.19 -2.42 10.31
C GLU A 22 10.22 -3.95 10.47
N ARG A 23 9.20 -4.64 9.93
CA ARG A 23 9.11 -6.12 9.94
C ARG A 23 10.27 -6.81 9.20
N LEU A 24 10.84 -6.16 8.18
CA LEU A 24 11.96 -6.71 7.41
C LEU A 24 13.33 -6.22 7.92
N GLY A 25 13.38 -5.37 8.94
CA GLY A 25 14.64 -4.76 9.40
C GLY A 25 15.30 -3.85 8.36
N LEU A 26 14.50 -3.15 7.55
CA LEU A 26 14.96 -2.29 6.45
C LEU A 26 14.58 -0.83 6.65
N LYS A 27 15.27 0.06 5.92
CA LYS A 27 14.82 1.45 5.76
C LYS A 27 13.59 1.48 4.83
N LYS A 28 12.59 2.32 5.12
CA LYS A 28 11.39 2.52 4.27
C LYS A 28 11.71 2.73 2.79
N ARG A 29 12.80 3.44 2.49
CA ARG A 29 13.25 3.68 1.11
C ARG A 29 13.60 2.39 0.34
N MET A 30 14.02 1.33 1.02
CA MET A 30 14.26 0.03 0.38
C MET A 30 12.97 -0.62 -0.11
N ILE A 31 11.89 -0.50 0.66
CA ILE A 31 10.56 -0.97 0.25
C ILE A 31 10.13 -0.25 -1.04
N GLN A 32 10.35 1.07 -1.12
CA GLN A 32 10.06 1.84 -2.33
C GLN A 32 10.87 1.38 -3.53
N TYR A 33 12.18 1.14 -3.38
CA TYR A 33 13.02 0.63 -4.47
C TYR A 33 12.59 -0.74 -4.94
N TYR A 34 12.24 -1.65 -4.04
CA TYR A 34 11.74 -2.98 -4.41
C TYR A 34 10.39 -2.94 -5.10
N GLU A 35 9.47 -2.06 -4.68
CA GLU A 35 8.17 -1.90 -5.34
C GLU A 35 8.23 -1.15 -6.66
N LYS A 36 9.23 -0.30 -6.85
CA LYS A 36 9.44 0.42 -8.11
C LYS A 36 10.25 -0.42 -9.10
N GLY A 37 11.16 -1.26 -8.59
CA GLY A 37 12.11 -2.04 -9.39
C GLY A 37 13.34 -1.25 -9.84
N ASP A 38 13.51 0.00 -9.41
CA ASP A 38 14.68 0.83 -9.74
C ASP A 38 15.15 1.74 -8.60
N ARG A 39 16.44 2.11 -8.67
CA ARG A 39 17.07 3.16 -7.87
C ARG A 39 17.89 4.05 -8.79
N ASN A 40 17.48 5.31 -8.91
CA ASN A 40 18.15 6.32 -9.75
C ASN A 40 18.35 5.82 -11.19
N GLY A 41 17.31 5.20 -11.76
CA GLY A 41 17.34 4.67 -13.13
C GLY A 41 18.09 3.35 -13.30
N ARG A 42 18.66 2.78 -12.23
CA ARG A 42 19.26 1.44 -12.26
C ARG A 42 18.28 0.40 -11.73
N PRO A 43 18.09 -0.73 -12.41
CA PRO A 43 17.27 -1.83 -11.91
C PRO A 43 17.71 -2.27 -10.51
N VAL A 44 16.73 -2.55 -9.65
CA VAL A 44 16.95 -3.09 -8.31
C VAL A 44 16.23 -4.43 -8.21
N GLU A 45 17.02 -5.47 -8.04
CA GLU A 45 16.51 -6.80 -7.72
C GLU A 45 16.22 -6.93 -6.22
N ILE A 46 15.19 -7.71 -5.88
CA ILE A 46 14.88 -8.06 -4.50
C ILE A 46 15.82 -9.21 -4.07
N PRO A 47 16.71 -9.01 -3.08
CA PRO A 47 17.67 -10.03 -2.67
C PRO A 47 17.01 -11.31 -2.15
N LYS A 48 17.72 -12.44 -2.22
CA LYS A 48 17.24 -13.74 -1.72
C LYS A 48 16.80 -13.67 -0.25
N SER A 49 17.60 -13.01 0.61
CA SER A 49 17.29 -12.83 2.03
C SER A 49 15.93 -12.17 2.24
N ILE A 50 15.63 -11.12 1.46
CA ILE A 50 14.36 -10.40 1.55
C ILE A 50 13.20 -11.29 1.08
N ARG A 51 13.37 -12.04 0.00
CA ARG A 51 12.32 -12.97 -0.48
C ARG A 51 11.99 -14.05 0.56
N LEU A 52 13.00 -14.58 1.24
CA LEU A 52 12.83 -15.56 2.31
C LEU A 52 12.14 -14.93 3.53
N ALA A 53 12.52 -13.72 3.92
CA ALA A 53 11.87 -12.99 5.01
C ALA A 53 10.39 -12.69 4.69
N CYS A 54 10.06 -12.28 3.46
CA CYS A 54 8.67 -12.11 3.03
C CYS A 54 7.86 -13.40 3.16
N TYR A 55 8.44 -14.54 2.77
CA TYR A 55 7.79 -15.84 2.92
C TYR A 55 7.58 -16.20 4.39
N ALA A 56 8.58 -16.00 5.25
CA ALA A 56 8.47 -16.23 6.69
C ALA A 56 7.33 -15.42 7.33
N LEU A 57 7.22 -14.13 6.98
CA LEU A 57 6.14 -13.26 7.46
C LEU A 57 4.76 -13.74 7.00
N THR A 58 4.62 -14.22 5.75
CA THR A 58 3.37 -14.85 5.27
C THR A 58 3.04 -16.15 6.01
N LYS A 59 4.02 -16.83 6.59
CA LYS A 59 3.83 -18.00 7.47
C LYS A 59 3.61 -17.64 8.93
N GLY A 60 3.51 -16.35 9.26
CA GLY A 60 3.33 -15.90 10.64
C GLY A 60 4.60 -15.98 11.49
N ILE A 61 5.78 -16.06 10.86
CA ILE A 61 7.08 -16.05 11.55
C ILE A 61 7.65 -14.63 11.49
N GLY A 62 7.83 -14.01 12.65
CA GLY A 62 8.35 -12.65 12.80
C GLY A 62 9.85 -12.60 13.03
N ASP A 63 10.43 -13.62 13.66
CA ASP A 63 11.86 -13.67 13.99
C ASP A 63 12.37 -15.13 14.08
N PHE A 64 13.70 -15.31 14.09
CA PHE A 64 14.37 -16.60 14.24
C PHE A 64 15.74 -16.44 14.91
N ASP A 65 15.93 -17.10 16.04
CA ASP A 65 17.13 -16.97 16.88
C ASP A 65 18.24 -18.00 16.57
N GLY A 66 18.04 -18.86 15.56
CA GLY A 66 18.93 -19.99 15.26
C GLY A 66 18.43 -21.33 15.77
N THR A 67 17.43 -21.35 16.64
CA THR A 67 16.89 -22.57 17.26
C THR A 67 15.42 -22.77 16.93
N ALA A 68 14.59 -21.74 17.08
CA ALA A 68 13.14 -21.85 16.86
C ALA A 68 12.55 -20.57 16.21
N PRO A 69 11.50 -20.70 15.38
CA PRO A 69 10.80 -19.55 14.84
C PRO A 69 9.95 -18.86 15.93
N VAL A 70 10.03 -17.53 15.97
CA VAL A 70 9.21 -16.70 16.85
C VAL A 70 8.00 -16.18 16.05
N PRO A 71 6.76 -16.42 16.52
CA PRO A 71 5.57 -15.91 15.84
C PRO A 71 5.56 -14.39 15.76
N THR A 72 5.02 -13.83 14.68
CA THR A 72 4.76 -12.39 14.62
C THR A 72 3.63 -12.03 15.59
N SER A 73 3.90 -11.13 16.53
CA SER A 73 2.88 -10.43 17.32
C SER A 73 2.08 -9.53 16.37
N PHE A 74 1.00 -10.10 15.83
CA PHE A 74 0.13 -9.45 14.86
C PHE A 74 -0.83 -8.50 15.58
N GLU A 75 -0.31 -7.48 16.26
CA GLU A 75 -1.13 -6.31 16.53
C GLU A 75 -1.16 -5.46 15.26
N PRO A 76 -2.32 -5.29 14.60
CA PRO A 76 -2.43 -4.30 13.54
C PRO A 76 -2.06 -2.94 14.15
N PRO A 77 -1.30 -2.09 13.43
CA PRO A 77 -0.92 -0.78 13.96
C PRO A 77 -2.19 -0.03 14.38
N SER A 78 -2.21 0.46 15.62
CA SER A 78 -3.34 1.14 16.28
C SER A 78 -4.06 2.17 15.40
N ASP A 79 -3.36 2.79 14.45
CA ASP A 79 -3.92 3.75 13.49
C ASP A 79 -4.93 3.13 12.49
N ALA A 80 -4.90 1.81 12.29
CA ALA A 80 -5.85 1.12 11.41
C ALA A 80 -7.25 1.00 12.02
N LEU A 81 -7.36 0.96 13.36
CA LEU A 81 -8.64 0.92 14.08
C LEU A 81 -9.31 2.30 14.20
N ALA A 82 -8.57 3.39 13.97
CA ALA A 82 -9.12 4.75 14.04
C ALA A 82 -9.92 5.15 12.79
N ALA A 83 -9.79 4.42 11.67
CA ALA A 83 -10.40 4.81 10.40
C ALA A 83 -11.87 4.36 10.23
N ASP A 84 -12.39 3.48 11.10
CA ASP A 84 -13.71 2.87 10.94
C ASP A 84 -14.82 3.53 11.80
N VAL A 85 -14.57 4.66 12.47
CA VAL A 85 -15.53 5.31 13.40
C VAL A 85 -16.29 6.52 12.82
N GLU A 86 -15.99 7.01 11.61
CA GLU A 86 -16.75 8.11 10.99
C GLU A 86 -17.40 7.75 9.65
N SER A 87 -18.56 7.08 9.72
CA SER A 87 -19.59 7.23 8.69
C SER A 87 -21.00 7.10 9.29
N GLY A 88 -21.40 8.14 10.04
CA GLY A 88 -22.77 8.34 10.52
C GLY A 88 -23.35 9.62 9.91
N HIS A 89 -24.02 9.47 8.77
CA HIS A 89 -25.17 10.24 8.28
C HIS A 89 -25.35 11.73 8.69
N GLY A 90 -25.28 12.62 7.69
CA GLY A 90 -25.80 13.99 7.82
C GLY A 90 -25.67 14.87 6.58
N ARG A 91 -26.12 14.44 5.39
CA ARG A 91 -26.37 15.37 4.27
C ARG A 91 -27.83 15.82 4.31
N GLN A 92 -28.06 17.04 4.80
CA GLN A 92 -29.30 17.78 4.53
C GLN A 92 -29.13 18.64 3.28
N SER A 93 -30.23 18.71 2.53
CA SER A 93 -30.43 19.33 1.23
C SER A 93 -30.79 20.82 1.35
N ALA A 94 -30.23 21.65 0.47
CA ALA A 94 -30.75 22.91 -0.12
C ALA A 94 -29.61 23.42 -1.04
N ASP A 95 -29.79 23.98 -2.22
CA ASP A 95 -30.92 24.64 -2.86
C ASP A 95 -30.75 24.58 -4.39
N SER A 96 -31.86 24.82 -5.08
CA SER A 96 -32.13 24.74 -6.50
C SER A 96 -31.78 26.03 -7.26
N SER A 97 -31.68 25.92 -8.60
CA SER A 97 -31.71 26.99 -9.62
C SER A 97 -30.37 27.71 -9.87
N ALA A 98 -29.85 27.87 -11.09
CA ALA A 98 -30.39 27.71 -12.43
C ALA A 98 -29.21 27.60 -13.42
N GLU A 99 -29.25 26.68 -14.38
CA GLU A 99 -28.67 26.95 -15.70
C GLU A 99 -29.26 25.98 -16.74
N SER A 100 -30.28 26.43 -17.43
CA SER A 100 -30.79 25.78 -18.65
C SER A 100 -30.49 26.69 -19.83
N ALA A 101 -29.50 26.31 -20.64
CA ALA A 101 -29.46 26.66 -22.06
C ALA A 101 -28.68 25.59 -22.83
N ARG A 102 -29.42 24.80 -23.62
CA ARG A 102 -28.92 23.77 -24.53
C ARG A 102 -28.33 24.41 -25.80
N ILE A 103 -27.13 23.98 -26.15
CA ILE A 103 -26.66 23.46 -27.46
C ILE A 103 -27.44 23.89 -28.72
N HIS A 104 -26.73 24.52 -29.68
CA HIS A 104 -26.71 24.24 -31.14
C HIS A 104 -25.38 24.83 -31.69
N ARG A 105 -24.40 24.04 -32.20
CA ARG A 105 -24.19 23.64 -33.63
C ARG A 105 -24.40 24.83 -34.58
N SER A 106 -23.50 25.29 -35.48
CA SER A 106 -22.60 24.60 -36.42
C SER A 106 -21.71 25.64 -37.15
N GLU A 107 -20.57 25.17 -37.68
CA GLU A 107 -19.77 25.61 -38.86
C GLU A 107 -20.19 26.84 -39.70
N THR A 108 -19.24 27.74 -40.02
CA THR A 108 -18.75 28.19 -41.38
C THR A 108 -17.75 29.34 -41.18
N LYS A 109 -16.44 29.22 -41.45
CA LYS A 109 -15.65 29.32 -42.70
C LYS A 109 -15.72 30.70 -43.42
N ILE A 110 -14.51 31.25 -43.60
CA ILE A 110 -14.02 32.42 -44.38
C ILE A 110 -14.02 33.73 -43.61
#